data_AF-A0A1W9PRQ7-F1
#
_entry.id   AF-A0A1W9PRQ7-F1
#
_cell.length_a   1.000
_cell.length_b   1.000
_cell.length_c   1.000
_cell.angle_alpha   90.00
_cell.angle_beta   90.00
_cell.angle_gamma   90.00
#
_symmetry.space_group_name_H-M   'P 1'
#
loop_
_entity.id
_entity.type
_entity.pdbx_description
1 polymer ?
#
loop_
_entity_poly.entity_id
_entity_poly.type
_entity_poly.pdbx_seq_one_letter_code
_entity_poly.pdbx_strand_id
1 'polypeptide(L)'
;MNDYARLRHLTSQMHLEAAEDVGCLSLPTQAQGSVNVSSATLPNGGRIKLLKTLLSSVCERNCYYCPFRSERNYQRVSFRPEDFAALYMGMHRAGMVEGVFLSSGLGGGGAFTKFGASEAF
;
A
#
# COMPACT_ATOMS: atom_id res chain seq x y z
N MET A 1 -15.01 9.37 -0.78
CA MET A 1 -13.87 9.26 0.16
C MET A 1 -12.78 10.21 -0.31
N ASN A 2 -12.21 11.04 0.57
CA ASN A 2 -11.04 11.88 0.21
C ASN A 2 -9.81 10.99 -0.05
N ASP A 3 -8.94 11.39 -0.97
CA ASP A 3 -7.70 10.69 -1.31
C ASP A 3 -6.84 10.34 -0.09
N TYR A 4 -6.71 11.22 0.90
CA TYR A 4 -5.98 10.89 2.14
C TYR A 4 -6.66 9.79 2.96
N ALA A 5 -7.99 9.76 3.01
CA ALA A 5 -8.72 8.69 3.70
C ALA A 5 -8.55 7.36 2.94
N ARG A 6 -8.57 7.41 1.60
CA ARG A 6 -8.30 6.25 0.75
C ARG A 6 -6.88 5.72 0.97
N LEU A 7 -5.90 6.62 1.04
CA LEU A 7 -4.51 6.27 1.31
C LEU A 7 -4.36 5.57 2.67
N ARG A 8 -5.01 6.08 3.73
CA ARG A 8 -4.98 5.42 5.06
C ARG A 8 -5.48 3.97 5.01
N HIS A 9 -6.54 3.69 4.26
CA HIS A 9 -7.02 2.31 4.07
C HIS A 9 -5.99 1.44 3.35
N LEU A 10 -5.34 1.98 2.32
CA LEU A 10 -4.35 1.23 1.53
C LEU A 10 -2.99 1.12 2.21
N THR A 11 -2.75 1.84 3.31
CA THR A 11 -1.54 1.70 4.12
C THR A 11 -1.73 0.90 5.41
N SER A 12 -2.96 0.54 5.79
CA SER A 12 -3.25 0.05 7.15
C SER A 12 -2.53 -1.24 7.55
N GLN A 13 -2.22 -2.10 6.58
CA GLN A 13 -1.58 -3.40 6.81
C GLN A 13 -0.14 -3.46 6.28
N MET A 14 0.42 -2.32 5.87
CA MET A 14 1.79 -2.25 5.31
C MET A 14 2.90 -2.37 6.36
N HIS A 15 2.53 -2.53 7.63
CA HIS A 15 3.46 -2.90 8.71
C HIS A 15 3.79 -4.40 8.70
N LEU A 16 2.98 -5.21 8.01
CA LEU A 16 3.21 -6.64 7.85
C LEU A 16 4.21 -6.83 6.72
N GLU A 17 5.45 -7.13 7.05
CA GLU A 17 6.45 -7.55 6.08
C GLU A 17 6.30 -9.06 5.79
N ALA A 18 6.69 -9.49 4.59
CA ALA A 18 6.89 -10.91 4.33
C ALA A 18 7.92 -11.43 5.34
N ALA A 19 7.63 -12.55 5.98
CA ALA A 19 8.49 -13.12 7.01
C ALA A 19 9.83 -13.54 6.40
N GLU A 20 10.78 -12.62 6.36
CA GLU A 20 12.18 -12.89 6.03
C GLU A 20 12.94 -12.96 7.38
N ASP A 21 12.91 -14.15 7.99
CA ASP A 21 13.97 -14.71 8.83
C ASP A 21 14.51 -13.94 10.07
N VAL A 22 13.68 -13.31 10.92
CA VAL A 22 14.14 -12.85 12.25
C VAL A 22 13.06 -12.98 13.31
N GLY A 23 13.42 -13.55 14.46
CA GLY A 23 12.54 -13.92 15.58
C GLY A 23 11.59 -12.80 16.05
N CYS A 24 10.58 -13.23 16.83
CA CYS A 24 9.51 -12.39 17.39
C CYS A 24 10.02 -11.13 18.11
N LEU A 25 10.30 -10.07 17.35
CA LEU A 25 10.24 -8.72 17.85
C LEU A 25 8.77 -8.34 17.87
N SER A 26 8.31 -7.90 19.03
CA SER A 26 7.00 -7.29 19.20
C SER A 26 6.86 -6.19 18.14
N LEU A 27 5.94 -6.41 17.19
CA LEU A 27 5.51 -5.37 16.26
C LEU A 27 5.12 -4.16 17.12
N PRO A 28 5.79 -3.00 16.96
CA PRO A 28 5.31 -1.80 17.62
C PRO A 28 3.89 -1.59 17.12
N THR A 29 2.95 -1.39 18.05
CA THR A 29 1.57 -1.01 17.77
C THR A 29 1.60 0.31 16.98
N GLN A 30 1.77 0.24 15.67
CA GLN A 30 1.70 1.42 14.82
C GLN A 30 0.26 1.91 14.92
N ALA A 31 0.11 3.13 15.41
CA ALA A 31 -1.19 3.75 15.67
C ALA A 31 -2.10 3.55 14.45
N GLN A 32 -3.14 2.74 14.66
CA GLN A 32 -4.20 2.53 13.68
C GLN A 32 -4.77 3.90 13.30
N GLY A 33 -4.52 4.37 12.07
CA GLY A 33 -5.04 5.65 11.56
C GLY A 33 -4.04 6.58 10.87
N SER A 34 -2.74 6.27 10.87
CA SER A 34 -1.72 7.06 10.16
C SER A 34 -1.29 6.42 8.82
N VAL A 35 -0.82 7.24 7.88
CA VAL A 35 -0.25 6.78 6.60
C VAL A 35 1.10 6.11 6.88
N ASN A 36 1.29 4.88 6.38
CA ASN A 36 2.52 4.12 6.63
C ASN A 36 3.68 4.66 5.78
N VAL A 37 4.56 5.43 6.43
CA VAL A 37 5.83 5.86 5.86
C VAL A 37 6.94 5.20 6.66
N SER A 38 7.75 4.41 5.97
CA SER A 38 8.87 3.65 6.52
C SER A 38 10.20 4.31 6.16
N SER A 39 11.26 4.03 6.91
CA SER A 39 12.60 4.44 6.52
C SER A 39 13.27 3.33 5.71
N ALA A 40 13.79 3.65 4.52
CA ALA A 40 14.52 2.70 3.67
C ALA A 40 15.98 3.13 3.48
N THR A 41 16.89 2.17 3.45
CA THR A 41 18.33 2.40 3.25
C THR A 41 18.67 2.27 1.77
N LEU A 42 19.33 3.30 1.23
CA LEU A 42 19.84 3.33 -0.14
C LEU A 42 21.20 2.58 -0.24
N PRO A 43 21.64 2.16 -1.44
CA PRO A 43 22.94 1.50 -1.62
C PRO A 43 24.15 2.31 -1.16
N ASN A 44 24.02 3.64 -1.11
CA ASN A 44 25.07 4.55 -0.62
C ASN A 44 25.07 4.72 0.91
N GLY A 45 24.23 3.97 1.65
CA GLY A 45 24.07 4.09 3.11
C GLY A 45 23.15 5.24 3.55
N GLY A 46 22.65 6.06 2.64
CA GLY A 46 21.65 7.08 2.94
C GLY A 46 20.31 6.48 3.32
N ARG A 47 19.45 7.24 4.02
CA ARG A 47 18.09 6.82 4.39
C ARG A 47 17.06 7.76 3.76
N ILE A 48 15.96 7.19 3.29
CA ILE A 48 14.83 7.93 2.70
C ILE A 48 13.51 7.59 3.39
N LYS A 49 12.54 8.50 3.31
CA LYS A 49 11.13 8.27 3.68
C LYS A 49 10.37 7.57 2.55
N LEU A 50 10.10 6.28 2.72
CA LEU A 50 9.44 5.42 1.74
C LEU A 50 7.95 5.24 2.10
N LEU A 51 7.05 5.72 1.25
CA LEU A 51 5.62 5.42 1.37
C LEU A 51 5.35 3.98 0.97
N LYS A 52 4.89 3.12 1.88
CA LYS A 52 4.45 1.77 1.55
C LYS A 52 2.94 1.76 1.40
N THR A 53 2.42 1.38 0.23
CA THR A 53 0.98 1.38 -0.03
C THR A 53 0.58 0.45 -1.18
N LEU A 54 -0.72 0.17 -1.29
CA LEU A 54 -1.29 -0.43 -2.49
C LEU A 54 -1.95 0.64 -3.37
N LEU A 55 -1.98 0.40 -4.67
CA LEU A 55 -2.85 1.12 -5.60
C LEU A 55 -4.31 0.65 -5.47
N SER A 56 -4.52 -0.64 -5.17
CA SER A 56 -5.82 -1.27 -5.00
C SER A 56 -5.76 -2.41 -3.99
N SER A 57 -6.75 -2.50 -3.10
CA SER A 57 -6.95 -3.66 -2.20
C SER A 57 -7.94 -4.69 -2.76
N VAL A 58 -8.43 -4.51 -3.99
CA VAL A 58 -9.23 -5.51 -4.68
C VAL A 58 -8.34 -6.69 -5.05
N CYS A 59 -8.68 -7.88 -4.56
CA CYS A 59 -7.93 -9.10 -4.82
C CYS A 59 -8.90 -10.27 -4.99
N GLU A 60 -8.76 -11.03 -6.08
CA GLU A 60 -9.51 -12.24 -6.36
C GLU A 60 -8.92 -13.48 -5.66
N ARG A 61 -7.67 -13.39 -5.19
CA ARG A 61 -6.97 -14.51 -4.53
C ARG A 61 -7.24 -14.57 -3.04
N ASN A 62 -7.32 -15.80 -2.51
CA ASN A 62 -7.52 -16.06 -1.08
C ASN A 62 -6.24 -16.53 -0.35
N CYS A 63 -5.11 -15.87 -0.58
CA CYS A 63 -3.85 -16.26 0.08
C CYS A 63 -3.97 -16.12 1.62
N TYR A 64 -3.77 -17.20 2.38
CA TYR A 64 -3.99 -17.22 3.83
C TYR A 64 -3.10 -16.26 4.62
N TYR A 65 -1.88 -15.99 4.14
CA TYR A 65 -0.97 -15.03 4.73
C TYR A 65 -1.32 -13.57 4.39
N CYS A 66 -2.19 -13.33 3.39
CA CYS A 66 -2.43 -11.99 2.87
C CYS A 66 -3.58 -11.31 3.65
N PRO A 67 -3.34 -10.14 4.27
CA PRO A 67 -4.40 -9.42 4.97
C PRO A 67 -5.47 -8.87 4.00
N PHE A 68 -5.16 -8.73 2.70
CA PHE A 68 -6.06 -8.19 1.67
C PHE A 68 -6.85 -9.25 0.88
N ARG A 69 -6.76 -10.52 1.27
CA ARG A 69 -7.38 -11.68 0.59
C ARG A 69 -8.88 -11.51 0.31
N SER A 70 -9.38 -12.22 -0.70
CA SER A 70 -10.76 -12.10 -1.24
C SER A 70 -11.86 -12.32 -0.19
N GLU A 71 -11.71 -13.29 0.71
CA GLU A 71 -12.74 -13.64 1.70
C GLU A 71 -12.76 -12.76 2.96
N ARG A 72 -11.80 -11.85 3.12
CA ARG A 72 -11.79 -10.98 4.30
C ARG A 72 -12.83 -9.88 4.13
N ASN A 73 -13.71 -9.74 5.12
CA ASN A 73 -14.74 -8.70 5.11
C ASN A 73 -14.15 -7.35 5.59
N TYR A 74 -13.77 -6.51 4.63
CA TYR A 74 -13.32 -5.14 4.86
C TYR A 74 -13.59 -4.29 3.61
N GLN A 75 -13.57 -2.97 3.76
CA GLN A 75 -13.80 -2.06 2.64
C GLN A 75 -12.64 -2.12 1.64
N ARG A 76 -12.92 -2.59 0.42
CA ARG A 76 -11.98 -2.55 -0.70
C ARG A 76 -11.98 -1.17 -1.34
N VAL A 77 -10.80 -0.66 -1.62
CA VAL A 77 -10.61 0.66 -2.20
C VAL A 77 -9.51 0.59 -3.26
N SER A 78 -9.63 1.44 -4.27
CA SER A 78 -8.67 1.54 -5.37
C SER A 78 -8.51 3.01 -5.74
N PHE A 79 -7.30 3.37 -6.14
CA PHE A 79 -7.02 4.66 -6.77
C PHE A 79 -7.07 4.53 -8.29
N ARG A 80 -7.43 5.62 -8.96
CA ARG A 80 -6.99 5.83 -10.33
C ARG A 80 -5.49 6.12 -10.34
N PRO A 81 -4.73 5.64 -11.35
CA PRO A 81 -3.32 5.98 -11.47
C PRO A 81 -3.05 7.48 -11.42
N GLU A 82 -3.89 8.28 -12.09
CA GLU A 82 -3.73 9.74 -12.15
C GLU A 82 -3.93 10.39 -10.77
N ASP A 83 -4.98 9.98 -10.03
CA ASP A 83 -5.29 10.49 -8.70
C ASP A 83 -4.17 10.14 -7.71
N PHE A 84 -3.67 8.91 -7.76
CA PHE A 84 -2.57 8.47 -6.90
C PHE A 84 -1.27 9.22 -7.22
N ALA A 85 -0.95 9.39 -8.50
CA ALA A 85 0.23 10.13 -8.92
C ALA A 85 0.17 11.58 -8.44
N ALA A 86 -0.97 12.25 -8.59
CA ALA A 86 -1.17 13.61 -8.10
C ALA A 86 -0.99 13.70 -6.57
N LEU A 87 -1.60 12.78 -5.83
CA LEU A 87 -1.46 12.70 -4.37
C LEU A 87 0.00 12.49 -3.95
N TYR A 88 0.68 11.50 -4.54
CA TYR A 88 2.08 11.19 -4.25
C TYR A 88 2.99 12.38 -4.54
N MET A 89 2.82 13.02 -5.71
CA MET A 89 3.61 14.18 -6.08
C MET A 89 3.39 15.36 -5.12
N GLY A 90 2.17 15.54 -4.61
CA GLY A 90 1.88 16.50 -3.55
C GLY A 90 2.66 16.20 -2.26
N MET A 91 2.63 14.95 -1.80
CA MET A 91 3.38 14.51 -0.61
C MET A 91 4.90 14.62 -0.79
N HIS A 92 5.40 14.29 -1.98
CA HIS A 92 6.82 14.37 -2.32
C HIS A 92 7.31 15.82 -2.32
N ARG A 93 6.58 16.73 -2.97
CA ARG A 93 6.92 18.18 -2.98
C ARG A 93 6.84 18.81 -1.59
N ALA A 94 5.94 18.33 -0.74
CA ALA A 94 5.85 18.74 0.66
C ALA A 94 6.96 18.14 1.55
N GLY A 95 7.86 17.32 1.00
CA GLY A 95 8.92 16.65 1.75
C GLY A 95 8.40 15.63 2.75
N MET A 96 7.17 15.12 2.60
CA MET A 96 6.62 14.08 3.49
C MET A 96 7.17 12.70 3.15
N VAL A 97 7.44 12.45 1.86
CA VAL A 97 7.94 11.18 1.32
C VAL A 97 8.99 11.48 0.25
N GLU A 98 9.93 10.56 0.07
CA GLU A 98 11.03 10.66 -0.89
C GLU A 98 11.01 9.49 -1.89
N GLY A 99 10.28 8.42 -1.57
CA GLY A 99 10.05 7.30 -2.45
C GLY A 99 8.69 6.64 -2.20
N VAL A 100 8.30 5.73 -3.09
CA VAL A 100 7.12 4.89 -2.92
C VAL A 100 7.45 3.42 -3.21
N PHE A 101 6.99 2.54 -2.33
CA PHE A 101 6.83 1.11 -2.58
C PHE A 101 5.36 0.87 -2.91
N LEU A 102 5.08 0.70 -4.20
CA LEU A 102 3.73 0.56 -4.72
C LEU A 102 3.43 -0.90 -5.07
N SER A 103 2.43 -1.47 -4.41
CA SER A 103 1.90 -2.80 -4.70
C SER A 103 0.42 -2.74 -5.11
N SER A 104 -0.21 -3.88 -5.35
CA SER A 104 -1.65 -3.96 -5.65
C SER A 104 -2.19 -5.38 -5.42
N GLY A 105 -3.49 -5.49 -5.20
CA GLY A 105 -4.19 -6.75 -5.34
C GLY A 105 -4.44 -7.11 -6.81
N LEU A 106 -4.72 -8.39 -7.06
CA LEU A 106 -4.98 -8.93 -8.40
C LEU A 106 -6.48 -8.94 -8.67
N GLY A 107 -6.93 -8.27 -9.72
CA GLY A 107 -8.34 -8.26 -10.10
C GLY A 107 -8.51 -8.41 -11.61
N GLY A 108 -9.30 -9.39 -12.03
CA GLY A 108 -9.66 -9.58 -13.44
C GLY A 108 -8.91 -10.73 -14.10
N GLY A 109 -8.35 -11.68 -13.35
CA GLY A 109 -7.70 -12.87 -13.87
C GLY A 109 -6.17 -12.78 -13.94
N GLY A 110 -5.53 -12.24 -12.90
CA GLY A 110 -4.07 -12.17 -12.73
C GLY A 110 -3.33 -11.43 -13.85
N ALA A 111 -3.10 -12.11 -14.98
CA ALA A 111 -2.45 -11.59 -16.17
C ALA A 111 -3.19 -10.41 -16.82
N PHE A 112 -4.50 -10.30 -16.59
CA PHE A 112 -5.32 -9.21 -17.14
C PHE A 112 -5.62 -8.10 -16.14
N THR A 113 -4.93 -8.08 -14.99
CA THR A 113 -5.14 -7.04 -13.98
C THR A 113 -4.84 -5.66 -14.58
N LYS A 114 -5.88 -4.84 -14.74
CA LYS A 114 -5.78 -3.45 -15.21
C LYS A 114 -5.87 -2.50 -14.01
N PHE A 115 -5.09 -1.43 -14.06
CA PHE A 115 -5.10 -0.38 -13.06
C PHE A 115 -5.69 0.90 -13.67
N GLY A 116 -6.94 1.23 -13.32
CA GLY A 116 -7.65 2.40 -13.86
C GLY A 116 -9.16 2.31 -13.63
N ALA A 117 -9.81 3.43 -13.28
CA ALA A 117 -11.26 3.45 -13.03
C ALA A 117 -12.13 3.30 -14.29
N SER A 118 -11.55 3.23 -15.49
CA SER A 118 -12.35 3.03 -16.71
C SER A 118 -12.86 1.60 -16.85
N GLU A 119 -12.30 0.62 -16.14
CA GLU A 119 -12.71 -0.78 -16.23
C GLU A 119 -12.40 -1.51 -14.91
N ALA A 120 -13.28 -1.40 -13.91
CA ALA A 120 -13.18 -2.20 -12.70
C ALA A 120 -14.54 -2.83 -12.38
N PHE A 121 -14.70 -4.06 -12.90
CA PHE A 121 -15.76 -5.06 -12.68
C PHE A 121 -17.20 -4.70 -13.08
#